data_AF-A0A975R2U0-F1
#
_entry.id   AF-A0A975R2U0-F1
#
_cell.length_a   1.000
_cell.length_b   1.000
_cell.length_c   1.000
_cell.angle_alpha   90.00
_cell.angle_beta   90.00
_cell.angle_gamma   90.00
#
_symmetry.space_group_name_H-M   'P 1'
#
loop_
_entity.id
_entity.type
_entity.pdbx_description
1 polymer ?
#
loop_
_entity_poly.entity_id
_entity_poly.type
_entity_poly.pdbx_seq_one_letter_code
_entity_poly.pdbx_strand_id
1 'polypeptide(L)'
;MSESDRESQPCEVIRYVALNRGQATRKARGLIRYLRPELQDPGYRPPISETLDLGEAVARLPDNIIAWLNDLPGQIGAVQSILSASPELLAAQDIARAFIGKRVAIVRSVLDALTGVGCARRTGEGKYAA
;
A
#
# COMPACT_ATOMS: atom_id res chain seq x y z
N MET A 1 -10.04 9.54 47.57
CA MET A 1 -8.80 9.48 46.79
C MET A 1 -9.22 9.44 45.33
N SER A 2 -8.90 10.49 44.60
CA SER A 2 -9.76 11.11 43.60
C SER A 2 -9.94 10.33 42.30
N GLU A 3 -11.19 10.22 41.88
CA GLU A 3 -11.67 9.74 40.58
C GLU A 3 -11.53 10.84 39.51
N SER A 4 -10.43 11.61 39.54
CA SER A 4 -10.27 12.85 38.76
C SER A 4 -9.13 12.81 37.75
N ASP A 5 -8.35 11.72 37.68
CA ASP A 5 -7.16 11.63 36.81
C ASP A 5 -7.35 10.76 35.55
N ARG A 6 -8.57 10.26 35.28
CA ARG A 6 -8.85 9.46 34.07
C ARG A 6 -9.46 10.24 32.92
N GLU A 7 -9.68 11.54 33.08
CA GLU A 7 -10.44 12.36 32.14
C GLU A 7 -9.62 13.55 31.64
N SER A 8 -8.56 13.27 30.88
CA SER A 8 -7.94 14.25 29.95
C SER A 8 -6.86 13.59 29.11
N GLN A 9 -7.23 12.58 28.32
CA GLN A 9 -6.51 12.30 27.06
C GLN A 9 -7.27 13.10 26.00
N PRO A 10 -6.83 14.33 25.64
CA PRO A 10 -7.56 15.14 24.69
C PRO A 10 -7.64 14.39 23.36
N CYS A 11 -8.86 14.03 22.94
CA CYS A 11 -9.27 13.58 21.60
C CYS A 11 -8.15 13.66 20.53
N GLU A 12 -7.29 12.64 20.50
CA GLU A 12 -6.07 12.60 19.67
C GLU A 12 -6.38 12.81 18.18
N VAL A 13 -7.58 12.39 17.75
CA VAL A 13 -8.09 12.60 16.39
C VAL A 13 -8.24 14.09 16.06
N ILE A 14 -8.76 14.91 16.97
CA ILE A 14 -8.96 16.34 16.72
C ILE A 14 -7.62 17.06 16.65
N ARG A 15 -6.69 16.72 17.56
CA ARG A 15 -5.31 17.24 17.54
C ARG A 15 -4.60 16.83 16.25
N TYR A 16 -4.72 15.57 15.83
CA TYR A 16 -4.12 15.07 14.61
C TYR A 16 -4.68 15.75 13.35
N VAL A 17 -6.01 15.93 13.27
CA VAL A 17 -6.67 16.64 12.16
C VAL A 17 -6.20 18.09 12.08
N ALA A 18 -6.05 18.78 13.21
CA ALA A 18 -5.54 20.15 13.24
C ALA A 18 -4.07 20.24 12.75
N LEU A 19 -3.21 19.32 13.20
CA LEU A 19 -1.82 19.23 12.74
C LEU A 19 -1.74 18.90 11.24
N ASN A 20 -2.58 17.98 10.76
CA ASN A 20 -2.62 17.60 9.35
C ASN A 20 -3.06 18.78 8.45
N ARG A 21 -4.06 19.55 8.87
CA ARG A 21 -4.48 20.78 8.17
C ARG A 21 -3.33 21.79 8.07
N GLY A 22 -2.57 21.99 9.15
CA GLY A 22 -1.37 22.83 9.12
C GLY A 22 -0.31 22.33 8.14
N GLN A 23 -0.13 21.01 8.03
CA GLN A 23 0.76 20.38 7.05
C GLN A 23 0.26 20.57 5.61
N ALA A 24 -1.04 20.45 5.36
CA ALA A 24 -1.64 20.63 4.05
C ALA A 24 -1.44 22.07 3.53
N THR A 25 -1.66 23.08 4.37
CA THR A 25 -1.41 24.49 4.02
C THR A 25 0.07 24.75 3.71
N ARG A 26 0.99 24.12 4.45
CA ARG A 26 2.43 24.23 4.23
C ARG A 26 2.87 23.62 2.89
N LYS A 27 2.34 22.43 2.54
CA LYS A 27 2.58 21.77 1.25
C LYS A 27 2.01 22.56 0.08
N ALA A 28 0.81 23.14 0.22
CA ALA A 28 0.19 23.97 -0.81
C ALA A 28 1.02 25.22 -1.17
N ARG A 29 1.82 25.73 -0.21
CA ARG A 29 2.75 26.85 -0.42
C ARG A 29 4.14 26.39 -0.93
N GLY A 30 4.33 25.11 -1.23
CA GLY A 30 5.60 24.54 -1.70
C GLY A 30 6.69 24.43 -0.64
N LEU A 31 6.39 24.68 0.65
CA LEU A 31 7.38 24.58 1.72
C LEU A 31 7.48 23.13 2.23
N ILE A 32 8.42 22.35 1.69
CA ILE A 32 8.77 21.05 2.28
C ILE A 32 9.77 21.31 3.40
N ARG A 33 9.35 21.13 4.66
CA ARG A 33 10.27 21.15 5.81
C ARG A 33 10.41 19.74 6.36
N TYR A 34 11.61 19.21 6.20
CA TYR A 34 12.00 17.85 6.58
C TYR A 34 11.88 17.66 8.09
N LEU A 35 11.68 16.40 8.50
CA LEU A 35 11.64 16.00 9.90
C LEU A 35 13.01 16.22 10.59
N ARG A 36 14.09 16.29 9.81
CA ARG A 36 15.47 16.58 10.22
C ARG A 36 15.88 17.95 9.66
N PRO A 37 15.82 19.03 10.46
CA PRO A 37 16.10 20.39 9.98
C PRO A 37 17.53 20.58 9.49
N GLU A 38 18.49 19.81 10.00
CA GLU A 38 19.89 19.86 9.57
C GLU A 38 20.12 19.37 8.14
N LEU A 39 19.16 18.63 7.56
CA LEU A 39 19.19 18.18 6.16
C LEU A 39 18.38 19.09 5.23
N GLN A 40 17.81 20.18 5.75
CA GLN A 40 17.03 21.11 4.95
C GLN A 40 17.97 21.98 4.11
N ASP A 41 17.89 21.84 2.79
CA ASP A 41 18.51 22.77 1.85
C ASP A 41 17.48 23.86 1.47
N PRO A 42 17.58 25.08 2.05
CA PRO A 42 16.64 26.17 1.77
C PRO A 42 16.77 26.73 0.35
N GLY A 43 17.85 26.38 -0.38
CA GLY A 43 18.08 26.77 -1.77
C GLY A 43 17.69 25.70 -2.78
N TYR A 44 17.20 24.54 -2.32
CA TYR A 44 16.86 23.42 -3.20
C TYR A 44 15.79 23.84 -4.22
N ARG A 45 16.19 23.90 -5.48
CA ARG A 45 15.26 23.97 -6.60
C ARG A 45 15.11 22.55 -7.12
N PRO A 46 13.92 21.93 -7.04
CA PRO A 46 13.74 20.63 -7.66
C PRO A 46 14.07 20.79 -9.15
N PRO A 47 14.89 19.90 -9.73
CA PRO A 47 15.05 19.86 -11.17
C PRO A 47 13.66 19.69 -11.78
N ILE A 48 13.39 20.42 -12.87
CA ILE A 48 12.17 20.23 -13.65
C ILE A 48 12.22 18.79 -14.10
N SER A 49 11.36 17.95 -13.53
CA SER A 49 11.27 16.55 -13.94
C SER A 49 10.79 16.57 -15.37
N GLU A 50 11.68 16.24 -16.32
CA GLU A 50 11.25 15.75 -17.62
C GLU A 50 10.25 14.62 -17.34
N THR A 51 9.14 14.59 -18.07
CA THR A 51 8.15 13.52 -17.94
C THR A 51 8.90 12.19 -18.06
N LEU A 52 9.08 11.52 -16.92
CA LEU A 52 9.57 10.15 -16.88
C LEU A 52 8.47 9.32 -17.51
N ASP A 53 8.60 9.06 -18.80
CA ASP A 53 7.83 8.02 -19.48
C ASP A 53 8.29 6.70 -18.88
N LEU A 54 7.57 6.25 -17.86
CA LEU A 54 7.83 4.97 -17.21
C LEU A 54 7.50 3.79 -18.13
N GLY A 55 7.00 4.05 -19.34
CA GLY A 55 6.46 3.06 -20.25
C GLY A 55 5.24 2.39 -19.61
N GLU A 56 4.11 2.39 -20.32
CA GLU A 56 3.04 1.45 -19.97
C GLU A 56 3.45 0.05 -20.43
N ALA A 57 4.46 -0.50 -19.75
CA ALA A 57 4.80 -1.90 -19.88
C ALA A 57 3.70 -2.67 -19.16
N VAL A 58 2.75 -3.20 -19.92
CA VAL A 58 1.78 -4.18 -19.41
C VAL A 58 2.60 -5.34 -18.86
N ALA A 59 2.80 -5.34 -17.54
CA ALA A 59 3.55 -6.36 -16.83
C ALA A 59 2.78 -7.67 -16.97
N ARG A 60 3.13 -8.44 -18.00
CA ARG A 60 2.55 -9.77 -18.21
C ARG A 60 2.97 -10.62 -17.01
N LEU A 61 1.99 -11.09 -16.24
CA LEU A 61 2.29 -11.98 -15.13
C LEU A 61 3.09 -13.19 -15.66
N PRO A 62 4.22 -13.55 -15.00
CA PRO A 62 4.93 -14.76 -15.35
C PRO A 62 4.01 -15.96 -15.18
N ASP A 63 4.03 -16.93 -16.10
CA ASP A 63 3.21 -18.14 -16.00
C ASP A 63 4.04 -19.25 -15.34
N ASN A 64 3.56 -19.78 -14.21
CA ASN A 64 4.08 -20.96 -13.52
C ASN A 64 5.59 -20.87 -13.14
N ILE A 65 6.05 -19.70 -12.71
CA ILE A 65 7.47 -19.48 -12.30
C ILE A 65 7.61 -19.38 -10.78
N ILE A 66 6.59 -18.89 -10.08
CA ILE A 66 6.70 -18.59 -8.65
C ILE A 66 6.46 -19.86 -7.83
N ALA A 67 7.46 -20.25 -7.04
CA ALA A 67 7.31 -21.34 -6.09
C ALA A 67 6.32 -20.95 -4.97
N TRP A 68 5.37 -21.83 -4.69
CA TRP A 68 4.45 -21.63 -3.57
C TRP A 68 5.13 -22.04 -2.26
N LEU A 69 5.41 -21.05 -1.41
CA LEU A 69 6.00 -21.30 -0.09
C LEU A 69 5.00 -22.04 0.81
N ASN A 70 5.48 -22.97 1.64
CA ASN A 70 4.61 -23.71 2.56
C ASN A 70 4.27 -22.95 3.84
N ASP A 71 5.05 -21.91 4.16
CA ASP A 71 4.83 -21.03 5.30
C ASP A 71 3.82 -19.92 4.97
N LEU A 72 2.91 -19.63 5.89
CA LEU A 72 1.79 -18.70 5.68
C LEU A 72 2.26 -17.24 5.43
N PRO A 73 3.15 -16.64 6.25
CA PRO A 73 3.79 -15.36 5.93
C PRO A 73 4.40 -15.31 4.53
N GLY A 74 5.09 -16.39 4.13
CA GLY A 74 5.67 -16.50 2.78
C GLY A 74 4.61 -16.47 1.67
N GLN A 75 3.49 -17.16 1.86
CA GLN A 75 2.37 -17.16 0.91
C GLN A 75 1.76 -15.76 0.76
N ILE A 76 1.54 -15.07 1.88
CA ILE A 76 1.01 -13.70 1.89
C ILE A 76 1.94 -12.75 1.13
N GLY A 77 3.24 -12.78 1.44
CA GLY A 77 4.22 -11.91 0.78
C GLY A 77 4.32 -12.16 -0.73
N ALA A 78 4.24 -13.41 -1.17
CA ALA A 78 4.27 -13.75 -2.58
C ALA A 78 3.02 -13.23 -3.33
N VAL A 79 1.82 -13.37 -2.75
CA VAL A 79 0.58 -12.85 -3.33
C VAL A 79 0.57 -11.32 -3.33
N GLN A 80 1.02 -10.69 -2.26
CA GLN A 80 1.11 -9.22 -2.17
C GLN A 80 2.08 -8.66 -3.20
N SER A 81 3.22 -9.33 -3.43
CA SER A 81 4.20 -8.90 -4.44
C SER A 81 3.59 -8.86 -5.85
N ILE A 82 2.73 -9.83 -6.19
CA ILE A 82 2.03 -9.85 -7.48
C ILE A 82 1.00 -8.72 -7.57
N LEU A 83 0.23 -8.49 -6.50
CA LEU A 83 -0.77 -7.41 -6.45
C LEU A 83 -0.12 -6.02 -6.53
N SER A 84 1.03 -5.82 -5.89
CA SER A 84 1.75 -4.53 -5.92
C SER A 84 2.47 -4.30 -7.25
N ALA A 85 2.87 -5.35 -7.95
CA ALA A 85 3.51 -5.24 -9.27
C ALA A 85 2.50 -4.93 -10.40
N SER A 86 1.21 -5.21 -10.19
CA SER A 86 0.16 -4.96 -11.18
C SER A 86 -0.70 -3.76 -10.81
N PRO A 87 -0.69 -2.68 -11.61
CA PRO A 87 -1.63 -1.56 -11.42
C PRO A 87 -3.07 -1.92 -11.81
N GLU A 88 -3.28 -3.05 -12.52
CA GLU A 88 -4.60 -3.51 -12.96
C GLU A 88 -5.31 -4.42 -11.95
N LEU A 89 -6.63 -4.48 -12.07
CA LEU A 89 -7.50 -5.40 -11.33
C LEU A 89 -7.28 -6.85 -11.79
N LEU A 90 -6.65 -7.66 -10.94
CA LEU A 90 -6.32 -9.05 -11.25
C LEU A 90 -7.41 -10.03 -10.80
N ALA A 91 -7.79 -10.98 -11.64
CA ALA A 91 -8.64 -12.09 -11.19
C ALA A 91 -7.81 -13.10 -10.39
N ALA A 92 -8.44 -13.78 -9.42
CA ALA A 92 -7.76 -14.81 -8.63
C ALA A 92 -7.17 -15.94 -9.50
N GLN A 93 -7.73 -16.19 -10.68
CA GLN A 93 -7.22 -17.17 -11.63
C GLN A 93 -5.88 -16.74 -12.23
N ASP A 94 -5.74 -15.46 -12.61
CA ASP A 94 -4.51 -14.93 -13.19
C ASP A 94 -3.37 -14.94 -12.17
N ILE A 95 -3.68 -14.61 -10.91
CA ILE A 95 -2.73 -14.70 -9.79
C ILE A 95 -2.32 -16.16 -9.56
N ALA A 96 -3.26 -17.10 -9.61
CA ALA A 96 -2.96 -18.52 -9.41
C ALA A 96 -2.08 -19.12 -10.50
N ARG A 97 -2.20 -18.64 -11.75
CA ARG A 97 -1.34 -19.06 -12.87
C ARG A 97 0.11 -18.70 -12.67
N ALA A 98 0.41 -17.63 -11.92
CA ALA A 98 1.79 -17.27 -11.64
C ALA A 98 2.54 -18.28 -10.76
N PHE A 99 1.80 -19.11 -10.02
CA PHE A 99 2.34 -20.08 -9.08
C PHE A 99 2.44 -21.49 -9.66
N ILE A 100 3.50 -22.20 -9.27
CA ILE A 100 3.73 -23.57 -9.71
C ILE A 100 2.70 -24.54 -9.12
N GLY A 101 1.81 -25.05 -9.99
CA GLY A 101 0.92 -26.18 -9.69
C GLY A 101 -0.10 -25.95 -8.57
N LYS A 102 -0.51 -24.71 -8.31
CA LYS A 102 -1.51 -24.39 -7.28
C LYS A 102 -2.90 -24.13 -7.84
N ARG A 103 -3.89 -24.57 -7.06
CA ARG A 103 -5.31 -24.42 -7.39
C ARG A 103 -5.78 -23.02 -7.00
N VAL A 104 -6.63 -22.43 -7.84
CA VAL A 104 -7.25 -21.12 -7.63
C VAL A 104 -7.93 -21.01 -6.26
N ALA A 105 -8.51 -22.09 -5.73
CA ALA A 105 -9.18 -22.10 -4.43
C ALA A 105 -8.24 -21.73 -3.26
N ILE A 106 -6.98 -22.17 -3.29
CA ILE A 106 -5.99 -21.91 -2.23
C ILE A 106 -5.56 -20.44 -2.28
N VAL A 107 -5.35 -19.91 -3.48
CA VAL A 107 -5.01 -18.50 -3.68
C VAL A 107 -6.16 -17.59 -3.26
N ARG A 108 -7.41 -17.99 -3.56
CA ARG A 108 -8.60 -17.26 -3.11
C ARG A 108 -8.70 -17.15 -1.60
N SER A 109 -8.42 -18.21 -0.83
CA SER A 109 -8.47 -18.11 0.63
C SER A 109 -7.45 -17.11 1.19
N VAL A 110 -6.27 -17.01 0.59
CA VAL A 110 -5.26 -16.01 0.98
C VAL A 110 -5.70 -14.60 0.60
N LEU A 111 -6.29 -14.42 -0.59
CA LEU A 111 -6.83 -13.13 -1.04
C LEU A 111 -8.02 -12.66 -0.20
N ASP A 112 -8.90 -13.57 0.21
CA ASP A 112 -10.03 -13.27 1.09
C ASP A 112 -9.53 -12.84 2.47
N ALA A 113 -8.49 -13.51 3.01
CA ALA A 113 -7.85 -13.10 4.26
C ALA A 113 -7.21 -11.70 4.14
N LEU A 114 -6.49 -11.42 3.04
CA LEU A 114 -5.90 -10.10 2.79
C LEU A 114 -6.96 -9.00 2.63
N THR A 115 -8.10 -9.34 2.03
CA THR A 115 -9.24 -8.43 1.93
C THR A 115 -9.85 -8.13 3.29
N GLY A 116 -9.97 -9.15 4.15
CA GLY A 116 -10.47 -8.98 5.52
C GLY A 116 -9.58 -8.08 6.40
N VAL A 117 -8.26 -8.10 6.17
CA VAL A 117 -7.28 -7.25 6.88
C VAL A 117 -7.16 -5.85 6.25
N GLY A 118 -7.66 -5.66 5.03
CA GLY A 118 -7.57 -4.39 4.29
C GLY A 118 -6.24 -4.19 3.54
N CYS A 119 -5.47 -5.26 3.35
CA CYS A 119 -4.23 -5.26 2.57
C CYS A 119 -4.45 -5.53 1.07
N ALA A 120 -5.69 -5.87 0.69
CA ALA A 120 -6.14 -5.97 -0.69
C ALA A 120 -7.60 -5.51 -0.74
N ARG A 121 -8.04 -5.01 -1.90
CA ARG A 121 -9.43 -4.67 -2.16
C ARG A 121 -10.02 -5.60 -3.20
N ARG A 122 -11.22 -6.12 -2.92
CA ARG A 122 -12.00 -6.88 -3.88
C ARG A 122 -13.03 -5.98 -4.55
N THR A 123 -13.03 -5.95 -5.87
CA THR A 123 -14.03 -5.25 -6.69
C THR A 123 -15.25 -6.15 -6.90
N GLY A 124 -16.43 -5.58 -7.15
CA GLY A 124 -17.69 -6.32 -7.33
C GLY A 124 -17.66 -7.39 -8.42
N GLU A 125 -16.74 -7.28 -9.38
CA GLU A 125 -16.49 -8.28 -10.45
C GLU A 125 -15.62 -9.47 -10.00
N GLY A 126 -15.23 -9.56 -8.73
CA GLY A 126 -14.38 -10.65 -8.22
C GLY A 126 -12.89 -10.50 -8.55
N LYS A 127 -12.46 -9.30 -8.96
CA LYS A 127 -11.06 -8.92 -9.17
C LYS A 127 -10.46 -8.27 -7.93
N TYR A 128 -9.14 -8.34 -7.79
CA TYR A 128 -8.37 -7.86 -6.64
C TYR A 128 -7.38 -6.77 -7.06
N ALA A 129 -7.19 -5.78 -6.20
CA ALA A 129 -6.13 -4.78 -6.29
C ALA A 129 -5.46 -4.58 -4.92
N ALA A 130 -4.26 -4.03 -4.91
CA ALA A 130 -3.59 -3.56 -3.70
C ALA A 130 -4.29 -2.33 -3.09
#